data_AF-A0A7C9A9S5-F1
#
_entry.id   AF-A0A7C9A9S5-F1
#
_cell.length_a   1.000
_cell.length_b   1.000
_cell.length_c   1.000
_cell.angle_alpha   90.00
_cell.angle_beta   90.00
_cell.angle_gamma   90.00
#
_symmetry.space_group_name_H-M   'P 1'
#
loop_
_entity.id
_entity.type
_entity.pdbx_description
1 polymer ?
#
loop_
_entity_poly.entity_id
_entity_poly.type
_entity_poly.pdbx_seq_one_letter_code
_entity_poly.pdbx_strand_id
1 'polypeptide(L)'
;PRCLADGNELLRFYGTTVACFLGLNGSCSLCVSEKCCVCRIIRHGFFTKKEVKGGVGVFTTSTSGRAYESIETNEADDRSLRKALIVCRVIAGRVHRPLENLQDLAGQTGFDSLAGKIGLYSNIEELYLLNSKAL
;
A
#
# COMPACT_ATOMS: atom_id res chain seq x y z
N PRO A 1 -8.33 26.82 -20.14
CA PRO A 1 -8.70 25.42 -19.83
C PRO A 1 -7.59 24.73 -19.02
N ARG A 2 -7.79 24.56 -17.72
CA ARG A 2 -6.89 23.75 -16.89
C ARG A 2 -7.35 22.30 -17.03
N CYS A 3 -6.51 21.42 -17.58
CA CYS A 3 -6.82 19.99 -17.60
C CYS A 3 -7.08 19.53 -16.17
N LEU A 4 -8.28 18.97 -15.92
CA LEU A 4 -8.77 18.37 -14.67
C LEU A 4 -7.99 17.08 -14.28
N ALA A 5 -6.67 17.08 -14.48
CA ALA A 5 -5.80 15.93 -14.23
C ALA A 5 -5.26 15.92 -12.80
N ASP A 6 -5.97 16.49 -11.83
CA ASP A 6 -5.66 16.25 -10.43
C ASP A 6 -6.50 15.05 -9.99
N GLY A 7 -5.99 13.85 -10.29
CA GLY A 7 -6.62 12.57 -9.96
C GLY A 7 -6.64 12.27 -8.47
N ASN A 8 -6.71 13.30 -7.62
CA ASN A 8 -6.57 13.25 -6.17
C ASN A 8 -5.30 12.49 -5.77
N GLU A 9 -4.16 13.04 -6.19
CA GLU A 9 -2.87 12.40 -5.98
C GLU A 9 -2.36 12.59 -4.55
N LEU A 10 -1.86 11.52 -3.95
CA LEU A 10 -1.40 11.52 -2.55
C LEU A 10 -0.02 10.88 -2.44
N LEU A 11 0.83 11.44 -1.57
CA LEU A 11 2.02 10.74 -1.11
C LEU A 11 1.62 9.77 0.01
N ARG A 12 1.98 8.49 -0.13
CA ARG A 12 1.59 7.42 0.81
C ARG A 12 2.74 6.49 1.11
N PHE A 13 2.64 5.76 2.22
CA PHE A 13 3.56 4.70 2.60
C PHE A 13 2.94 3.32 2.33
N TYR A 14 3.75 2.42 1.78
CA TYR A 14 3.43 1.01 1.62
C TYR A 14 4.40 0.17 2.46
N GLY A 15 3.85 -0.65 3.36
CA GLY A 15 4.62 -1.56 4.21
C GLY A 15 4.88 -2.90 3.51
N THR A 16 6.12 -3.38 3.53
CA THR A 16 6.51 -4.65 2.90
C THR A 16 7.77 -5.24 3.53
N THR A 17 8.33 -6.30 2.93
CA THR A 17 9.53 -6.99 3.42
C THR A 17 10.64 -7.07 2.40
N VAL A 18 11.89 -7.07 2.88
CA VAL A 18 13.12 -7.23 2.11
C VAL A 18 13.92 -8.40 2.67
N ALA A 19 14.33 -9.33 1.79
CA ALA A 19 15.06 -10.55 2.14
C ALA A 19 16.44 -10.64 1.46
N CYS A 20 16.95 -9.52 0.93
CA CYS A 20 18.26 -9.43 0.31
C CYS A 20 18.97 -8.14 0.75
N PHE A 21 20.19 -7.91 0.27
CA PHE A 21 21.02 -6.78 0.68
C PHE A 21 20.65 -5.43 0.04
N LEU A 22 19.55 -5.33 -0.71
CA LEU A 22 19.12 -4.07 -1.32
C LEU A 22 19.06 -2.95 -0.27
N GLY A 23 19.75 -1.84 -0.54
CA GLY A 23 19.86 -0.68 0.35
C GLY A 23 20.94 -0.78 1.44
N LEU A 24 21.54 -1.95 1.67
CA LEU A 24 22.68 -2.08 2.57
C LEU A 24 23.99 -1.84 1.83
N ASN A 25 24.90 -1.08 2.44
CA ASN A 25 26.25 -0.84 1.93
C ASN A 25 26.29 -0.38 0.45
N GLY A 26 25.29 0.40 0.04
CA GLY A 26 25.17 0.90 -1.34
C GLY A 26 24.69 -0.14 -2.37
N SER A 27 24.28 -1.34 -1.96
CA SER A 27 23.75 -2.35 -2.87
C SER A 27 22.43 -1.91 -3.50
N CYS A 28 22.41 -1.87 -4.83
CA CYS A 28 21.24 -1.50 -5.66
C CYS A 28 20.71 -2.65 -6.51
N SER A 29 21.35 -3.83 -6.47
CA SER A 29 20.98 -4.97 -7.30
C SER A 29 19.70 -5.64 -6.80
N LEU A 30 18.74 -5.81 -7.71
CA LEU A 30 17.51 -6.54 -7.42
C LEU A 30 17.76 -8.06 -7.48
N CYS A 31 17.33 -8.80 -6.47
CA CYS A 31 17.40 -10.25 -6.48
C CYS A 31 16.16 -10.87 -7.16
N VAL A 32 16.27 -12.14 -7.55
CA VAL A 32 15.17 -12.92 -8.14
C VAL A 32 14.34 -13.72 -7.13
N SER A 33 14.68 -13.64 -5.84
CA SER A 33 14.02 -14.43 -4.79
C SER A 33 12.56 -14.03 -4.57
N GLU A 34 11.67 -15.02 -4.56
CA GLU A 34 10.24 -14.83 -4.27
C GLU A 34 9.96 -14.39 -2.82
N LYS A 35 10.92 -14.61 -1.91
CA LYS A 35 10.83 -14.15 -0.51
C LYS A 35 11.08 -12.64 -0.35
N CYS A 36 11.65 -11.98 -1.36
CA CYS A 36 12.01 -10.57 -1.28
C CYS A 36 10.92 -9.68 -1.92
N CYS A 37 9.92 -9.29 -1.13
CA CYS A 37 8.78 -8.53 -1.63
C CYS A 37 9.18 -7.18 -2.25
N VAL A 38 10.14 -6.45 -1.70
CA VAL A 38 10.64 -5.19 -2.31
C VAL A 38 11.14 -5.41 -3.74
N CYS A 39 12.05 -6.36 -3.97
CA CYS A 39 12.58 -6.65 -5.30
C CYS A 39 11.50 -7.14 -6.27
N ARG A 40 10.47 -7.83 -5.80
CA ARG A 40 9.32 -8.23 -6.63
C ARG A 40 8.50 -7.00 -7.04
N ILE A 41 8.22 -6.10 -6.11
CA ILE A 41 7.48 -4.85 -6.38
C ILE A 41 8.25 -3.99 -7.38
N ILE A 42 9.56 -3.82 -7.22
CA ILE A 42 10.35 -3.01 -8.14
C ILE A 42 10.39 -3.63 -9.55
N ARG A 43 10.49 -4.97 -9.66
CA ARG A 43 10.56 -5.65 -10.96
C ARG A 43 9.22 -5.77 -11.68
N HIS A 44 8.14 -5.95 -10.94
CA HIS A 44 6.84 -6.39 -11.48
C HIS A 44 5.67 -5.49 -11.10
N GLY A 45 5.90 -4.46 -10.29
CA GLY A 45 4.87 -3.58 -9.76
C GLY A 45 4.16 -4.15 -8.52
N PHE A 46 3.20 -3.37 -8.02
CA PHE A 46 2.37 -3.77 -6.89
C PHE A 46 1.38 -4.87 -7.29
N PHE A 47 1.15 -5.80 -6.37
CA PHE A 47 0.14 -6.85 -6.52
C PHE A 47 -0.95 -6.65 -5.47
N THR A 48 -2.20 -6.89 -5.88
CA THR A 48 -3.33 -6.88 -4.96
C THR A 48 -3.25 -8.11 -4.07
N LYS A 49 -2.85 -7.94 -2.81
CA LYS A 49 -2.96 -8.99 -1.81
C LYS A 49 -4.44 -9.20 -1.51
N LYS A 50 -5.04 -10.26 -2.05
CA LYS A 50 -6.44 -10.62 -1.77
C LYS A 50 -6.68 -11.07 -0.32
N GLU A 51 -5.65 -11.22 0.51
CA GLU A 51 -5.74 -12.04 1.73
C GLU A 51 -5.43 -11.36 3.06
N VAL A 52 -5.12 -10.05 3.11
CA VAL A 52 -4.97 -9.40 4.42
C VAL A 52 -6.35 -8.86 4.85
N LYS A 53 -7.05 -9.65 5.67
CA LYS A 53 -8.26 -9.28 6.44
C LYS A 53 -9.45 -8.76 5.60
N GLY A 54 -9.74 -9.40 4.47
CA GLY A 54 -10.89 -9.02 3.63
C GLY A 54 -10.74 -7.64 2.96
N GLY A 55 -9.53 -7.07 2.95
CA GLY A 55 -9.24 -5.82 2.27
C GLY A 55 -9.26 -5.98 0.75
N VAL A 56 -10.04 -5.13 0.07
CA VAL A 56 -10.08 -5.05 -1.39
C VAL A 56 -9.04 -4.03 -1.85
N GLY A 57 -7.91 -4.46 -2.43
CA GLY A 57 -6.94 -3.57 -3.09
C GLY A 57 -5.54 -3.52 -2.49
N VAL A 58 -4.75 -2.51 -2.87
CA VAL A 58 -3.41 -2.23 -2.35
C VAL A 58 -3.52 -1.26 -1.17
N PHE A 59 -3.17 -1.72 0.03
CA PHE A 59 -3.22 -0.93 1.26
C PHE A 59 -2.03 0.04 1.38
N THR A 60 -2.32 1.31 1.64
CA THR A 60 -1.32 2.35 1.90
C THR A 60 -1.74 3.24 3.05
N THR A 61 -0.78 3.88 3.73
CA THR A 61 -1.04 4.77 4.88
C THR A 61 -0.49 6.18 4.66
N SER A 62 -0.99 7.15 5.42
CA SER A 62 -0.44 8.51 5.44
C SER A 62 0.83 8.65 6.27
N THR A 63 1.10 7.71 7.18
CA THR A 63 2.24 7.76 8.09
C THR A 63 3.08 6.48 8.03
N SER A 64 4.39 6.63 8.21
CA SER A 64 5.35 5.52 8.22
C SER A 64 5.12 4.54 9.36
N GLY A 65 4.77 5.04 10.56
CA GLY A 65 4.49 4.20 11.74
C GLY A 65 3.35 3.22 11.48
N ARG A 66 2.24 3.68 10.89
CA ARG A 66 1.10 2.82 10.56
C ARG A 66 1.42 1.83 9.43
N ALA A 67 2.18 2.25 8.42
CA ALA A 67 2.68 1.32 7.40
C ALA A 67 3.57 0.24 8.02
N TYR A 68 4.45 0.61 8.96
CA TYR A 68 5.35 -0.33 9.64
C TYR A 68 4.60 -1.33 10.52
N GLU A 69 3.60 -0.87 11.27
CA GLU A 69 2.69 -1.71 12.07
C GLU A 69 1.90 -2.70 11.20
N SER A 70 1.53 -2.32 9.98
CA SER A 70 0.77 -3.17 9.07
C SER A 70 1.55 -4.35 8.48
N ILE A 71 2.88 -4.36 8.64
CA ILE A 71 3.72 -5.44 8.13
C ILE A 71 3.63 -6.63 9.08
N GLU A 72 2.86 -7.63 8.68
CA GLU A 72 2.78 -8.93 9.33
C GLU A 72 4.04 -9.75 8.98
N THR A 73 4.80 -10.15 10.01
CA THR A 73 5.93 -11.08 9.94
C THR A 73 5.67 -12.16 10.96
N ASN A 74 5.76 -13.44 10.58
CA ASN A 74 5.59 -14.51 11.57
C ASN A 74 6.86 -14.60 12.42
N GLU A 75 6.71 -14.89 13.72
CA GLU A 75 7.87 -15.11 14.62
C GLU A 75 8.75 -16.30 14.18
N ALA A 76 8.21 -17.19 13.35
CA ALA A 76 8.92 -18.30 12.71
C ALA A 76 9.59 -17.92 11.37
N ASP A 77 9.39 -16.69 10.87
CA ASP A 77 10.06 -16.24 9.66
C ASP A 77 11.57 -16.12 9.88
N ASP A 78 12.29 -16.41 8.82
CA ASP A 78 13.75 -16.36 8.75
C ASP A 78 14.28 -15.02 9.29
N ARG A 79 15.29 -15.06 10.18
CA ARG A 79 15.94 -13.87 10.77
C ARG A 79 16.50 -12.91 9.72
N SER A 80 16.61 -13.35 8.47
CA SER A 80 17.02 -12.56 7.32
C SER A 80 15.95 -11.60 6.79
N LEU A 81 14.67 -11.82 7.12
CA LEU A 81 13.54 -11.04 6.62
C LEU A 81 13.40 -9.74 7.41
N ARG A 82 13.48 -8.61 6.72
CA ARG A 82 13.42 -7.28 7.34
C ARG A 82 12.22 -6.51 6.83
N LYS A 83 11.64 -5.69 7.70
CA LYS A 83 10.56 -4.75 7.34
C LYS A 83 11.14 -3.61 6.50
N ALA A 84 10.40 -3.20 5.48
CA ALA A 84 10.76 -2.11 4.58
C ALA A 84 9.53 -1.25 4.28
N LEU A 85 9.76 0.03 4.06
CA LEU A 85 8.71 0.99 3.67
C LEU A 85 9.04 1.54 2.29
N ILE A 86 8.02 1.63 1.43
CA ILE A 86 8.10 2.28 0.13
C ILE A 86 7.24 3.54 0.17
N VAL A 87 7.80 4.67 -0.27
CA VAL A 87 7.03 5.91 -0.46
C VAL A 87 6.51 5.92 -1.90
N CYS A 88 5.20 6.02 -2.05
CA CYS A 88 4.51 5.96 -3.33
C CYS A 88 3.76 7.26 -3.57
N ARG A 89 3.79 7.78 -4.80
CA ARG A 89 2.83 8.79 -5.28
C ARG A 89 1.66 8.03 -5.87
N VAL A 90 0.50 8.09 -5.23
CA VAL A 90 -0.68 7.30 -5.62
C VAL A 90 -1.74 8.19 -6.24
N ILE A 91 -2.50 7.64 -7.18
CA ILE A 91 -3.69 8.29 -7.75
C ILE A 91 -4.92 7.76 -7.00
N ALA A 92 -5.39 8.48 -5.97
CA ALA A 92 -6.50 8.00 -5.15
C ALA A 92 -7.85 8.09 -5.88
N GLY A 93 -7.97 8.97 -6.87
CA GLY A 93 -9.21 9.22 -7.61
C GLY A 93 -10.38 9.55 -6.68
N ARG A 94 -11.55 9.01 -7.02
CA ARG A 94 -12.75 9.11 -6.20
C ARG A 94 -12.64 8.15 -5.02
N VAL A 95 -12.45 8.72 -3.82
CA VAL A 95 -12.33 7.97 -2.57
C VAL A 95 -13.70 7.75 -1.96
N HIS A 96 -14.09 6.49 -1.76
CA HIS A 96 -15.23 6.15 -0.90
C HIS A 96 -14.82 6.32 0.56
N ARG A 97 -15.55 7.13 1.34
CA ARG A 97 -15.32 7.35 2.78
C ARG A 97 -16.47 6.72 3.57
N PRO A 98 -16.43 5.40 3.87
CA PRO A 98 -17.44 4.78 4.69
C PRO A 98 -17.33 5.38 6.09
N LEU A 99 -18.36 6.09 6.53
CA LEU A 99 -18.38 6.68 7.87
C LEU A 99 -18.47 5.59 8.96
N GLU A 100 -19.11 4.44 8.69
CA GLU A 100 -19.39 3.47 9.76
C GLU A 100 -19.33 1.97 9.42
N ASN A 101 -19.34 1.49 8.15
CA ASN A 101 -19.27 0.03 7.89
C ASN A 101 -18.58 -0.34 6.56
N LEU A 102 -17.53 -1.16 6.62
CA LEU A 102 -16.83 -1.72 5.45
C LEU A 102 -17.61 -2.83 4.73
N GLN A 103 -18.70 -3.35 5.32
CA GLN A 103 -19.43 -4.50 4.80
C GLN A 103 -20.40 -4.16 3.65
N ASP A 104 -20.70 -2.88 3.41
CA ASP A 104 -21.60 -2.43 2.33
C ASP A 104 -20.87 -2.11 1.00
N LEU A 105 -19.60 -2.53 0.88
CA LEU A 105 -18.73 -2.22 -0.26
C LEU A 105 -19.00 -3.03 -1.53
N ALA A 106 -19.75 -4.12 -1.45
CA ALA A 106 -20.02 -5.00 -2.58
C ALA A 106 -21.21 -4.48 -3.43
N GLY A 107 -21.03 -3.34 -4.09
CA GLY A 107 -22.06 -2.83 -5.03
C GLY A 107 -21.95 -1.37 -5.42
N GLN A 108 -21.15 -0.57 -4.71
CA GLN A 108 -20.96 0.84 -5.06
C GLN A 108 -19.98 0.99 -6.23
N THR A 109 -20.52 1.04 -7.44
CA THR A 109 -19.75 1.33 -8.66
C THR A 109 -19.38 2.83 -8.69
N GLY A 110 -18.15 3.15 -9.11
CA GLY A 110 -17.73 4.54 -9.34
C GLY A 110 -16.67 5.11 -8.39
N PHE A 111 -16.04 4.29 -7.54
CA PHE A 111 -14.90 4.70 -6.73
C PHE A 111 -13.61 4.05 -7.22
N ASP A 112 -12.50 4.77 -7.05
CA ASP A 112 -11.16 4.33 -7.46
C ASP A 112 -10.35 3.84 -6.23
N SER A 113 -10.75 4.27 -5.03
CA SER A 113 -10.14 3.85 -3.76
C SER A 113 -11.11 3.93 -2.58
N LEU A 114 -10.73 3.30 -1.47
CA LEU A 114 -11.52 3.18 -0.24
C LEU A 114 -10.73 3.72 0.95
N ALA A 115 -11.31 4.63 1.73
CA ALA A 115 -10.74 5.01 3.02
C ALA A 115 -11.04 3.93 4.07
N GLY A 116 -10.00 3.45 4.76
CA GLY A 116 -10.15 2.47 5.84
C GLY A 116 -10.36 3.14 7.19
N LYS A 117 -9.42 4.00 7.58
CA LYS A 117 -9.40 4.74 8.83
C LYS A 117 -9.21 6.22 8.53
N ILE A 118 -9.99 7.05 9.20
CA ILE A 118 -9.93 8.50 9.11
C ILE A 118 -9.42 9.03 10.45
N GLY A 119 -8.38 9.86 10.42
CA GLY A 119 -7.78 10.45 11.62
C GLY A 119 -8.59 11.63 12.17
N LEU A 120 -8.15 12.16 13.32
CA LEU A 120 -8.82 13.23 14.09
C LEU A 120 -9.16 14.51 13.30
N TYR A 121 -8.44 14.77 12.21
CA TYR A 121 -8.62 15.96 11.35
C TYR A 121 -9.25 15.63 10.00
N SER A 122 -10.03 14.55 9.90
CA SER A 122 -10.62 14.07 8.65
C SER A 122 -9.61 13.64 7.57
N ASN A 123 -8.33 13.49 7.95
CA ASN A 123 -7.28 12.99 7.06
C ASN A 123 -7.44 11.48 6.87
N ILE A 124 -7.34 11.00 5.62
CA ILE A 124 -7.39 9.56 5.32
C ILE A 124 -6.09 8.94 5.82
N GLU A 125 -6.17 8.19 6.91
CA GLU A 125 -5.03 7.50 7.51
C GLU A 125 -4.70 6.24 6.70
N GLU A 126 -5.72 5.47 6.33
CA GLU A 126 -5.60 4.20 5.61
C GLU A 126 -6.40 4.25 4.31
N LEU A 127 -5.80 3.79 3.20
CA LEU A 127 -6.38 3.86 1.87
C LEU A 127 -6.12 2.55 1.13
N TYR A 128 -7.16 1.98 0.56
CA TYR A 128 -7.10 0.79 -0.27
C TYR A 128 -7.33 1.18 -1.73
N LEU A 129 -6.33 0.97 -2.58
CA LEU A 129 -6.38 1.28 -4.01
C LEU A 129 -6.91 0.07 -4.77
N LEU A 130 -8.01 0.25 -5.51
CA LEU A 130 -8.67 -0.87 -6.21
C LEU A 130 -7.91 -1.31 -7.46
N ASN A 131 -7.00 -0.47 -7.96
CA ASN A 131 -6.13 -0.76 -9.09
C ASN A 131 -4.66 -0.61 -8.67
N SER A 132 -3.86 -1.68 -8.81
CA SER A 132 -2.46 -1.67 -8.41
C SER A 132 -1.56 -0.81 -9.32
N LYS A 133 -2.04 -0.42 -10.51
CA LYS A 133 -1.35 0.52 -11.40
C LYS A 133 -1.48 1.99 -10.97
N ALA A 134 -2.22 2.25 -9.89
CA ALA A 134 -2.38 3.60 -9.34
C ALA A 134 -1.27 3.98 -8.34
N LEU A 135 -0.18 3.20 -8.27
CA LEU A 135 1.02 3.44 -7.46
C LEU A 135 2.28 3.42 -8.33
#